data_AF-A0A959CUF1-F1
#
_entry.id   AF-A0A959CUF1-F1
#
_cell.length_a   1.000
_cell.length_b   1.000
_cell.length_c   1.000
_cell.angle_alpha   90.00
_cell.angle_beta   90.00
_cell.angle_gamma   90.00
#
_symmetry.space_group_name_H-M   'P 1'
#
loop_
_entity.id
_entity.type
_entity.pdbx_description
1 polymer ?
#
loop_
_entity_poly.entity_id
_entity_poly.type
_entity_poly.pdbx_seq_one_letter_code
_entity_poly.pdbx_strand_id
1 'polypeptide(L)'
;VISNGTAVLGLGDIGALAGKPVMEGKGVLFKRFADIDVFDIELDTKDPVEIVKTVQYLAPTFGGINLEDIKAPECFYIEEELKKRLDIPVFHDDQHGTAIISGAALINALELAEKDIDKAKAVFSGAGAASIACANFYMNLGIKPENILMTDSKGVLWKGRGDEGKNPYKDKFFRETSARTLEDAVRGADIFCGLSVKGLLTKEMASTMGPRPIIFAMANPDPEISYPDAREACPDAIVATGRSDYPNQVNNVLG
;
A
#
# COMPACT_ATOMS: atom_id res chain seq x y z
N VAL A 1 3.68 10.42 16.22
CA VAL A 1 3.80 10.11 14.78
C VAL A 1 5.20 10.49 14.35
N ILE A 2 5.93 9.59 13.70
CA ILE A 2 7.33 9.78 13.34
C ILE A 2 7.48 9.64 11.83
N SER A 3 8.10 10.64 11.20
CA SER A 3 8.38 10.63 9.77
C SER A 3 9.73 11.30 9.49
N ASN A 4 10.33 11.00 8.33
CA ASN A 4 11.42 11.79 7.77
C ASN A 4 11.01 12.49 6.46
N GLY A 5 9.74 12.42 6.08
CA GLY A 5 9.18 13.07 4.90
C GLY A 5 9.72 12.55 3.57
N THR A 6 10.18 11.28 3.52
CA THR A 6 10.76 10.70 2.30
C THR A 6 9.74 10.06 1.36
N ALA A 7 8.50 9.88 1.80
CA ALA A 7 7.41 9.33 0.99
C ALA A 7 6.06 9.99 1.31
N VAL A 8 6.02 11.32 1.35
CA VAL A 8 4.81 12.06 1.73
C VAL A 8 3.76 11.98 0.64
N LEU A 9 2.65 11.27 0.92
CA LEU A 9 1.54 11.09 -0.03
C LEU A 9 2.03 10.64 -1.42
N GLY A 10 1.54 11.27 -2.49
CA GLY A 10 2.05 11.10 -3.86
C GLY A 10 3.18 12.08 -4.23
N LEU A 11 3.68 12.88 -3.28
CA LEU A 11 4.71 13.91 -3.53
C LEU A 11 6.13 13.35 -3.41
N GLY A 12 6.30 12.22 -2.72
CA GLY A 12 7.58 11.57 -2.54
C GLY A 12 8.45 12.25 -1.49
N ASP A 13 9.75 12.36 -1.76
CA ASP A 13 10.75 12.90 -0.85
C ASP A 13 10.73 14.44 -0.89
N ILE A 14 9.92 15.03 -0.02
CA ILE A 14 9.81 16.48 0.17
C ILE A 14 10.51 16.96 1.45
N GLY A 15 11.00 16.02 2.27
CA GLY A 15 11.74 16.26 3.48
C GLY A 15 10.87 16.52 4.72
N ALA A 16 11.52 16.41 5.88
CA ALA A 16 10.91 16.52 7.21
C ALA A 16 10.00 17.74 7.37
N LEU A 17 10.51 18.95 7.09
CA LEU A 17 9.75 20.18 7.29
C LEU A 17 8.50 20.27 6.41
N ALA A 18 8.60 19.87 5.14
CA ALA A 18 7.47 19.96 4.21
C ALA A 18 6.41 18.88 4.49
N GLY A 19 6.80 17.74 5.08
CA GLY A 19 5.88 16.69 5.52
C GLY A 19 5.09 17.02 6.79
N LYS A 20 5.57 17.97 7.61
CA LYS A 20 4.97 18.33 8.92
C LYS A 20 3.45 18.54 8.90
N PRO A 21 2.85 19.30 7.94
CA PRO A 21 1.40 19.49 7.94
C PRO A 21 0.61 18.20 7.80
N VAL A 22 1.16 17.17 7.13
CA VAL A 22 0.52 15.86 7.01
C VAL A 22 0.56 15.13 8.37
N MET A 23 1.68 15.23 9.10
CA MET A 23 1.84 14.63 10.43
C MET A 23 0.96 15.31 11.50
N GLU A 24 0.83 16.64 11.46
CA GLU A 24 -0.12 17.38 12.30
C GLU A 24 -1.55 16.94 12.00
N GLY A 25 -1.90 16.79 10.71
CA GLY A 25 -3.18 16.26 10.26
C GLY A 25 -3.46 14.87 10.85
N LYS A 26 -2.47 13.96 10.82
CA LYS A 26 -2.56 12.64 11.47
C LYS A 26 -2.84 12.76 12.96
N GLY A 27 -2.15 13.66 13.66
CA GLY A 27 -2.38 13.92 15.08
C GLY A 27 -3.83 14.34 15.39
N VAL A 28 -4.41 15.21 14.55
CA VAL A 28 -5.83 15.60 14.66
C VAL A 28 -6.75 14.40 14.48
N LEU A 29 -6.48 13.52 13.51
CA LEU A 29 -7.29 12.32 13.27
C LEU A 29 -7.24 11.36 14.46
N PHE A 30 -6.04 11.05 14.98
CA PHE A 30 -5.88 10.22 16.18
C PHE A 30 -6.66 10.77 17.36
N LYS A 31 -6.57 12.08 17.62
CA LYS A 31 -7.31 12.70 18.72
C LYS A 31 -8.82 12.65 18.48
N ARG A 32 -9.27 12.95 17.26
CA ARG A 32 -10.70 13.05 16.94
C ARG A 32 -11.43 11.72 16.98
N PHE A 33 -10.78 10.64 16.53
CA PHE A 33 -11.41 9.33 16.33
C PHE A 33 -11.09 8.32 17.42
N ALA A 34 -9.95 8.45 18.10
CA ALA A 34 -9.51 7.49 19.12
C ALA A 34 -9.19 8.13 20.49
N ASP A 35 -9.34 9.46 20.63
CA ASP A 35 -8.97 10.22 21.84
C ASP A 35 -7.48 10.04 22.24
N ILE A 36 -6.61 9.79 21.26
CA ILE A 36 -5.17 9.60 21.47
C ILE A 36 -4.46 10.94 21.34
N ASP A 37 -3.66 11.30 22.34
CA ASP A 37 -2.78 12.47 22.29
C ASP A 37 -1.52 12.16 21.49
N VAL A 38 -1.30 12.92 20.43
CA VAL A 38 -0.21 12.70 19.49
C VAL A 38 0.73 13.90 19.47
N PHE A 39 2.03 13.61 19.52
CA PHE A 39 3.07 14.51 19.07
C PHE A 39 3.63 14.02 17.73
N ASP A 40 3.77 14.93 16.78
CA ASP A 40 4.44 14.73 15.52
C ASP A 40 5.94 15.05 15.65
N ILE A 41 6.78 14.15 15.11
CA ILE A 41 8.24 14.22 15.20
C ILE A 41 8.80 13.98 13.79
N GLU A 42 9.21 15.07 13.16
CA GLU A 42 9.86 15.04 11.84
C GLU A 42 11.38 15.00 11.99
N LEU A 43 12.00 13.91 11.54
CA LEU A 43 13.44 13.68 11.63
C LEU A 43 14.13 14.07 10.32
N ASP A 44 15.02 15.06 10.37
CA ASP A 44 15.82 15.49 9.21
C ASP A 44 17.06 14.59 9.00
N THR A 45 16.81 13.29 8.84
CA THR A 45 17.83 12.30 8.46
C THR A 45 17.24 11.26 7.52
N LYS A 46 18.06 10.81 6.58
CA LYS A 46 17.74 9.72 5.64
C LYS A 46 18.41 8.40 6.03
N ASP A 47 19.23 8.40 7.08
CA ASP A 47 19.87 7.18 7.57
C ASP A 47 18.87 6.41 8.46
N PRO A 48 18.44 5.20 8.05
CA PRO A 48 17.50 4.42 8.83
C PRO A 48 18.05 4.01 10.21
N VAL A 49 19.38 3.88 10.37
CA VAL A 49 20.02 3.55 11.66
C VAL A 49 19.90 4.73 12.63
N GLU A 50 20.05 5.97 12.14
CA GLU A 50 19.88 7.17 12.95
C GLU A 50 18.42 7.36 13.38
N ILE A 51 17.47 7.07 12.48
CA ILE A 51 16.04 7.08 12.81
C ILE A 51 15.77 6.07 13.94
N VAL A 52 16.18 4.81 13.77
CA VAL A 52 15.96 3.76 14.79
C VAL A 52 16.52 4.17 16.15
N LYS A 53 17.76 4.68 16.20
CA LYS A 53 18.39 5.14 17.45
C LYS A 53 17.63 6.31 18.08
N THR A 54 17.23 7.29 17.27
CA THR A 54 16.52 8.48 17.75
C THR A 54 15.17 8.11 18.34
N VAL A 55 14.38 7.28 17.63
CA VAL A 55 13.10 6.78 18.14
C VAL A 55 13.30 5.97 19.42
N GLN A 56 14.35 5.15 19.51
CA GLN A 56 14.68 4.41 20.73
C GLN A 56 14.95 5.33 21.92
N TYR A 57 15.68 6.43 21.73
CA TYR A 57 15.92 7.39 22.81
C TYR A 57 14.65 8.13 23.25
N LEU A 58 13.71 8.34 22.33
CA LEU A 58 12.45 9.04 22.61
C LEU A 58 11.35 8.13 23.19
N ALA A 59 11.46 6.81 22.98
CA ALA A 59 10.45 5.81 23.35
C ALA A 59 9.93 5.91 24.80
N PRO A 60 10.74 6.21 25.84
CA PRO A 60 10.23 6.35 27.21
C PRO A 60 9.13 7.41 27.39
N THR A 61 9.00 8.34 26.45
CA THR A 61 7.98 9.41 26.48
C THR A 61 6.63 8.94 25.93
N PHE A 62 6.59 7.85 25.15
CA PHE A 62 5.43 7.48 24.34
C PHE A 62 4.84 6.11 24.72
N GLY A 63 3.52 5.96 24.59
CA GLY A 63 2.83 4.69 24.74
C GLY A 63 2.81 3.82 23.48
N GLY A 64 3.22 4.37 22.33
CA GLY A 64 3.29 3.68 21.04
C GLY A 64 3.90 4.58 19.97
N ILE A 65 4.45 3.95 18.93
CA ILE A 65 5.10 4.62 17.80
C ILE A 65 4.29 4.36 16.53
N ASN A 66 3.84 5.43 15.87
CA ASN A 66 3.30 5.39 14.52
C ASN A 66 4.33 5.95 13.54
N LEU A 67 4.89 5.10 12.69
CA LEU A 67 5.74 5.45 11.56
C LEU A 67 4.87 5.84 10.35
N GLU A 68 5.26 6.91 9.66
CA GLU A 68 4.44 7.51 8.60
C GLU A 68 5.33 8.10 7.49
N ASP A 69 4.94 7.97 6.23
CA ASP A 69 5.56 8.64 5.09
C ASP A 69 7.09 8.41 4.99
N ILE A 70 7.53 7.19 5.28
CA ILE A 70 8.94 6.75 5.15
C ILE A 70 9.06 5.84 3.93
N LYS A 71 9.99 6.15 3.03
CA LYS A 71 10.17 5.38 1.80
C LYS A 71 10.62 3.94 2.04
N ALA A 72 10.22 3.06 1.12
CA ALA A 72 10.77 1.72 1.00
C ALA A 72 12.12 1.73 0.25
N PRO A 73 13.07 0.81 0.56
CA PRO A 73 12.94 -0.28 1.52
C PRO A 73 13.29 0.10 2.97
N GLU A 74 13.70 1.33 3.25
CA GLU A 74 14.19 1.75 4.56
C GLU A 74 13.11 1.63 5.65
N CYS A 75 11.84 1.91 5.34
CA CYS A 75 10.74 1.80 6.29
C CYS A 75 10.58 0.39 6.89
N PHE A 76 10.83 -0.65 6.08
CA PHE A 76 10.77 -2.03 6.56
C PHE A 76 11.86 -2.31 7.60
N TYR A 77 13.10 -1.88 7.32
CA TYR A 77 14.21 -2.04 8.26
C TYR A 77 13.94 -1.27 9.55
N ILE A 78 13.48 -0.02 9.45
CA ILE A 78 13.18 0.83 10.61
C ILE A 78 12.12 0.16 11.49
N GLU A 79 11.02 -0.30 10.89
CA GLU A 79 9.95 -0.95 11.62
C GLU A 79 10.41 -2.25 12.29
N GLU A 80 11.12 -3.12 11.56
CA GLU A 80 11.62 -4.39 12.10
C GLU A 80 12.58 -4.18 13.26
N GLU A 81 13.50 -3.22 13.16
CA GLU A 81 14.46 -2.95 14.23
C GLU A 81 13.79 -2.29 15.44
N LEU A 82 12.83 -1.39 15.24
CA LEU A 82 12.10 -0.79 16.35
C LEU A 82 11.24 -1.82 17.08
N LYS A 83 10.55 -2.71 16.36
CA LYS A 83 9.80 -3.82 16.98
C LYS A 83 10.67 -4.77 17.81
N LYS A 84 11.94 -4.97 17.43
CA LYS A 84 12.89 -5.80 18.20
C LYS A 84 13.42 -5.10 19.45
N ARG A 85 13.49 -3.77 19.45
CA ARG A 85 14.22 -2.96 20.45
C ARG A 85 13.32 -2.28 21.47
N LEU A 86 12.04 -2.09 21.15
CA LEU A 86 11.10 -1.34 21.98
C LEU A 86 10.08 -2.26 22.65
N ASP A 87 9.76 -1.93 23.91
CA ASP A 87 8.71 -2.62 24.68
C ASP A 87 7.31 -2.01 24.44
N ILE A 88 7.21 -0.99 23.58
CA ILE A 88 5.96 -0.33 23.18
C ILE A 88 5.60 -0.71 21.74
N PRO A 89 4.30 -0.70 21.38
CA PRO A 89 3.86 -1.04 20.02
C PRO A 89 4.45 -0.09 18.99
N VAL A 90 4.89 -0.65 17.86
CA VAL A 90 5.35 0.07 16.69
C VAL A 90 4.47 -0.33 15.50
N PHE A 91 3.90 0.66 14.85
CA PHE A 91 3.00 0.50 13.72
C PHE A 91 3.44 1.42 12.58
N HIS A 92 3.36 0.94 11.35
CA HIS A 92 3.60 1.75 10.16
C HIS A 92 2.30 1.84 9.37
N ASP A 93 1.72 3.04 9.26
CA ASP A 93 0.37 3.19 8.73
C ASP A 93 0.28 2.86 7.24
N ASP A 94 1.21 3.35 6.42
CA ASP A 94 1.25 3.04 4.98
C ASP A 94 1.43 1.55 4.66
N GLN A 95 1.93 0.77 5.61
CA GLN A 95 2.05 -0.69 5.46
C GLN A 95 0.79 -1.37 5.97
N HIS A 96 0.59 -1.32 7.28
CA HIS A 96 -0.40 -2.16 7.96
C HIS A 96 -1.79 -1.55 7.90
N GLY A 97 -1.92 -0.23 8.04
CA GLY A 97 -3.19 0.47 7.95
C GLY A 97 -3.84 0.26 6.57
N THR A 98 -3.06 0.46 5.51
CA THR A 98 -3.52 0.19 4.14
C THR A 98 -3.86 -1.28 3.92
N ALA A 99 -3.04 -2.21 4.42
CA ALA A 99 -3.32 -3.64 4.28
C ALA A 99 -4.60 -4.08 4.98
N ILE A 100 -4.84 -3.60 6.21
CA ILE A 100 -6.04 -3.95 7.00
C ILE A 100 -7.30 -3.45 6.30
N ILE A 101 -7.34 -2.19 5.89
CA ILE A 101 -8.55 -1.60 5.28
C ILE A 101 -8.78 -2.14 3.88
N SER A 102 -7.73 -2.33 3.07
CA SER A 102 -7.87 -2.96 1.77
C SER A 102 -8.31 -4.43 1.89
N GLY A 103 -7.85 -5.14 2.91
CA GLY A 103 -8.27 -6.51 3.20
C GLY A 103 -9.74 -6.60 3.63
N ALA A 104 -10.21 -5.68 4.47
CA ALA A 104 -11.63 -5.59 4.82
C ALA A 104 -12.50 -5.31 3.59
N ALA A 105 -12.07 -4.38 2.72
CA ALA A 105 -12.74 -4.12 1.45
C ALA A 105 -12.73 -5.35 0.53
N LEU A 106 -11.61 -6.08 0.48
CA LEU A 106 -11.46 -7.28 -0.35
C LEU A 106 -12.46 -8.37 0.04
N ILE A 107 -12.61 -8.68 1.32
CA ILE A 107 -13.52 -9.74 1.79
C ILE A 107 -14.95 -9.45 1.31
N ASN A 108 -15.43 -8.22 1.52
CA ASN A 108 -16.76 -7.81 1.07
C ASN A 108 -16.88 -7.81 -0.45
N ALA A 109 -15.85 -7.34 -1.17
CA ALA A 109 -15.86 -7.29 -2.62
C ALA A 109 -15.85 -8.70 -3.25
N LEU A 110 -15.13 -9.67 -2.67
CA LEU A 110 -15.12 -11.06 -3.11
C LEU A 110 -16.49 -11.72 -2.92
N GLU A 111 -17.14 -11.51 -1.78
CA GLU A 111 -18.49 -12.00 -1.52
C GLU A 111 -19.48 -11.43 -2.54
N LEU A 112 -19.47 -10.11 -2.75
CA LEU A 112 -20.35 -9.43 -3.70
C LEU A 112 -20.02 -9.76 -5.17
N ALA A 113 -18.80 -10.15 -5.49
CA ALA A 113 -18.41 -10.60 -6.82
C ALA A 113 -18.61 -12.11 -7.02
N GLU A 114 -19.04 -12.84 -5.98
CA GLU A 114 -19.21 -14.29 -5.96
C GLU A 114 -17.92 -15.05 -6.36
N LYS A 115 -16.78 -14.62 -5.78
CA LYS A 115 -15.46 -15.19 -6.07
C LYS A 115 -14.87 -15.89 -4.85
N ASP A 116 -14.35 -17.10 -5.06
CA ASP A 116 -13.58 -17.82 -4.05
C ASP A 116 -12.19 -17.21 -3.88
N ILE A 117 -11.84 -16.80 -2.66
CA ILE A 117 -10.56 -16.13 -2.36
C ILE A 117 -9.33 -16.96 -2.77
N ASP A 118 -9.42 -18.29 -2.67
CA ASP A 118 -8.30 -19.21 -2.94
C ASP A 118 -8.10 -19.49 -4.44
N LYS A 119 -9.01 -19.00 -5.30
CA LYS A 119 -8.95 -19.08 -6.76
C LYS A 119 -8.74 -17.71 -7.42
N ALA A 120 -9.02 -16.63 -6.70
CA ALA A 120 -8.93 -15.27 -7.22
C ALA A 120 -7.50 -14.90 -7.63
N LYS A 121 -7.35 -14.30 -8.82
CA LYS A 121 -6.08 -13.78 -9.34
C LYS A 121 -5.94 -12.30 -9.03
N ALA A 122 -4.91 -11.95 -8.27
CA ALA A 122 -4.67 -10.58 -7.84
C ALA A 122 -3.43 -9.98 -8.51
N VAL A 123 -3.57 -8.77 -9.03
CA VAL A 123 -2.48 -7.98 -9.60
C VAL A 123 -2.26 -6.76 -8.74
N PHE A 124 -1.03 -6.62 -8.24
CA PHE A 124 -0.59 -5.45 -7.50
C PHE A 124 0.20 -4.53 -8.42
N SER A 125 -0.27 -3.29 -8.58
CA SER A 125 0.47 -2.22 -9.22
C SER A 125 1.23 -1.44 -8.16
N GLY A 126 2.56 -1.48 -8.23
CA GLY A 126 3.45 -1.02 -7.18
C GLY A 126 4.12 -2.18 -6.46
N ALA A 127 5.36 -1.95 -6.01
CA ALA A 127 6.12 -2.90 -5.20
C ALA A 127 6.83 -2.18 -4.03
N GLY A 128 6.15 -1.17 -3.50
CA GLY A 128 6.56 -0.41 -2.31
C GLY A 128 6.00 -1.01 -1.02
N ALA A 129 6.11 -0.24 0.07
CA ALA A 129 5.68 -0.63 1.41
C ALA A 129 4.23 -1.13 1.45
N ALA A 130 3.30 -0.30 0.99
CA ALA A 130 1.88 -0.60 0.94
C ALA A 130 1.56 -1.86 0.10
N SER A 131 2.05 -1.93 -1.15
CA SER A 131 1.76 -3.06 -2.04
C SER A 131 2.25 -4.38 -1.47
N ILE A 132 3.45 -4.39 -0.88
CA ILE A 132 4.03 -5.58 -0.23
C ILE A 132 3.21 -5.98 0.99
N ALA A 133 2.82 -5.02 1.84
CA ALA A 133 2.02 -5.29 3.03
C ALA A 133 0.62 -5.82 2.67
N CYS A 134 -0.09 -5.16 1.74
CA CYS A 134 -1.39 -5.62 1.24
C CYS A 134 -1.30 -7.02 0.62
N ALA A 135 -0.29 -7.29 -0.22
CA ALA A 135 -0.13 -8.62 -0.83
C ALA A 135 0.14 -9.71 0.21
N ASN A 136 0.94 -9.43 1.24
CA ASN A 136 1.14 -10.35 2.37
C ASN A 136 -0.15 -10.60 3.15
N PHE A 137 -0.90 -9.53 3.42
CA PHE A 137 -2.15 -9.65 4.14
C PHE A 137 -3.20 -10.42 3.33
N TYR A 138 -3.28 -10.20 2.02
CA TYR A 138 -4.18 -10.95 1.14
C TYR A 138 -3.83 -12.43 1.09
N MET A 139 -2.54 -12.79 1.15
CA MET A 139 -2.13 -14.18 1.32
C MET A 139 -2.59 -14.76 2.67
N ASN A 140 -2.49 -13.99 3.76
CA ASN A 140 -2.99 -14.42 5.06
C ASN A 140 -4.52 -14.60 5.09
N LEU A 141 -5.25 -13.78 4.31
CA LEU A 141 -6.71 -13.91 4.16
C LEU A 141 -7.12 -15.13 3.33
N GLY A 142 -6.24 -15.63 2.46
CA GLY A 142 -6.46 -16.88 1.72
C GLY A 142 -6.12 -16.85 0.23
N ILE A 143 -5.68 -15.71 -0.33
CA ILE A 143 -5.21 -15.68 -1.73
C ILE A 143 -3.94 -16.50 -1.85
N LYS A 144 -3.91 -17.45 -2.78
CA LYS A 144 -2.74 -18.30 -2.96
C LYS A 144 -1.55 -17.49 -3.52
N PRO A 145 -0.32 -17.68 -3.00
CA PRO A 145 0.85 -16.94 -3.46
C PRO A 145 1.05 -16.98 -4.97
N GLU A 146 0.79 -18.12 -5.62
CA GLU A 146 0.90 -18.32 -7.07
C GLU A 146 -0.11 -17.51 -7.90
N ASN A 147 -1.22 -17.07 -7.29
CA ASN A 147 -2.25 -16.26 -7.94
C ASN A 147 -1.97 -14.75 -7.84
N ILE A 148 -0.86 -14.35 -7.21
CA ILE A 148 -0.46 -12.96 -7.08
C ILE A 148 0.61 -12.63 -8.11
N LEU A 149 0.34 -11.63 -8.94
CA LEU A 149 1.35 -10.93 -9.73
C LEU A 149 1.57 -9.53 -9.16
N MET A 150 2.82 -9.10 -9.11
CA MET A 150 3.19 -7.77 -8.66
C MET A 150 4.04 -7.09 -9.72
N THR A 151 3.80 -5.81 -9.96
CA THR A 151 4.53 -5.00 -10.92
C THR A 151 5.20 -3.82 -10.25
N ASP A 152 6.44 -3.52 -10.64
CA ASP A 152 7.11 -2.27 -10.29
C ASP A 152 7.40 -1.43 -11.54
N SER A 153 8.23 -0.40 -11.41
CA SER A 153 8.57 0.51 -12.51
C SER A 153 9.27 -0.15 -13.71
N LYS A 154 9.70 -1.42 -13.61
CA LYS A 154 10.25 -2.19 -14.74
C LYS A 154 9.36 -3.34 -15.19
N GLY A 155 8.10 -3.37 -14.74
CA GLY A 155 7.11 -4.38 -15.11
C GLY A 155 6.94 -5.48 -14.06
N VAL A 156 6.51 -6.66 -14.51
CA VAL A 156 6.19 -7.80 -13.63
C VAL A 156 7.44 -8.30 -12.90
N LEU A 157 7.29 -8.68 -11.63
CA LEU A 157 8.30 -9.43 -10.88
C LEU A 157 8.27 -10.90 -11.34
N TRP A 158 8.96 -11.20 -12.44
CA TRP A 158 9.03 -12.54 -13.03
C TRP A 158 10.40 -13.21 -12.81
N LYS A 159 10.42 -14.53 -12.60
CA LYS A 159 11.66 -15.29 -12.38
C LYS A 159 12.55 -15.25 -13.63
N GLY A 160 13.75 -14.68 -13.50
CA GLY A 160 14.70 -14.52 -14.61
C GLY A 160 14.82 -13.07 -15.11
N ARG A 161 14.09 -12.11 -14.51
CA ARG A 161 14.18 -10.68 -14.83
C ARG A 161 15.56 -10.03 -14.58
N GLY A 162 16.46 -10.71 -13.85
CA GLY A 162 17.73 -10.13 -13.38
C GLY A 162 17.57 -9.43 -12.03
N ASP A 163 18.57 -8.64 -11.63
CA ASP A 163 18.64 -8.04 -10.27
C ASP A 163 18.10 -6.60 -10.19
N GLU A 164 17.68 -6.02 -11.32
CA GLU A 164 17.21 -4.64 -11.36
C GLU A 164 15.94 -4.44 -10.51
N GLY A 165 16.07 -3.61 -9.47
CA GLY A 165 14.98 -3.27 -8.56
C GLY A 165 14.68 -4.33 -7.49
N LYS A 166 15.51 -5.37 -7.36
CA LYS A 166 15.40 -6.36 -6.28
C LYS A 166 15.71 -5.76 -4.92
N ASN A 167 14.98 -6.24 -3.93
CA ASN A 167 15.30 -6.10 -2.53
C ASN A 167 14.72 -7.32 -1.78
N PRO A 168 15.20 -7.63 -0.56
CA PRO A 168 14.78 -8.83 0.17
C PRO A 168 13.26 -8.94 0.37
N TYR A 169 12.56 -7.82 0.45
CA TYR A 169 11.10 -7.77 0.66
C TYR A 169 10.30 -8.11 -0.60
N LYS A 170 10.88 -7.91 -1.78
CA LYS A 170 10.28 -8.26 -3.09
C LYS A 170 10.51 -9.70 -3.51
N ASP A 171 11.54 -10.36 -3.00
CA ASP A 171 12.00 -11.67 -3.51
C ASP A 171 10.89 -12.73 -3.55
N LYS A 172 10.02 -12.74 -2.53
CA LYS A 172 8.86 -13.66 -2.46
C LYS A 172 7.74 -13.40 -3.46
N PHE A 173 7.78 -12.29 -4.20
CA PHE A 173 6.78 -11.94 -5.23
C PHE A 173 7.25 -12.22 -6.65
N PHE A 174 8.48 -12.73 -6.83
CA PHE A 174 8.93 -13.20 -8.14
C PHE A 174 8.17 -14.48 -8.53
N ARG A 175 7.54 -14.49 -9.72
CA ARG A 175 6.70 -15.60 -10.20
C ARG A 175 7.19 -16.18 -11.52
N GLU A 176 6.92 -17.46 -11.72
CA GLU A 176 7.06 -18.09 -13.04
C GLU A 176 5.85 -17.72 -13.87
N THR A 177 6.05 -16.84 -14.86
CA THR A 177 4.97 -16.34 -15.71
C THR A 177 5.55 -15.83 -17.03
N SER A 178 4.73 -15.81 -18.08
CA SER A 178 5.04 -15.16 -19.36
C SER A 178 4.73 -13.66 -19.36
N ALA A 179 3.97 -13.15 -18.39
CA ALA A 179 3.64 -11.73 -18.29
C ALA A 179 4.91 -10.89 -18.05
N ARG A 180 5.00 -9.74 -18.73
CA ARG A 180 6.13 -8.81 -18.60
C ARG A 180 5.70 -7.42 -18.18
N THR A 181 4.54 -6.99 -18.65
CA THR A 181 3.98 -5.66 -18.40
C THR A 181 2.78 -5.71 -17.46
N LEU A 182 2.33 -4.55 -16.99
CA LEU A 182 1.07 -4.46 -16.25
C LEU A 182 -0.12 -4.92 -17.11
N GLU A 183 -0.13 -4.54 -18.39
CA GLU A 183 -1.15 -4.97 -19.36
C GLU A 183 -1.24 -6.49 -19.47
N ASP A 184 -0.09 -7.18 -19.52
CA ASP A 184 -0.07 -8.65 -19.53
C ASP A 184 -0.65 -9.23 -18.24
N ALA A 185 -0.32 -8.61 -17.10
CA ALA A 185 -0.67 -9.12 -15.78
C ALA A 185 -2.17 -8.99 -15.49
N VAL A 186 -2.79 -7.87 -15.85
CA VAL A 186 -4.21 -7.60 -15.56
C VAL A 186 -5.18 -8.37 -16.46
N ARG A 187 -4.71 -8.92 -17.58
CA ARG A 187 -5.54 -9.71 -18.49
C ARG A 187 -6.13 -10.92 -17.77
N GLY A 188 -7.45 -10.95 -17.64
CA GLY A 188 -8.19 -12.00 -16.94
C GLY A 188 -7.98 -12.01 -15.42
N ALA A 189 -7.42 -10.95 -14.84
CA ALA A 189 -7.28 -10.82 -13.39
C ALA A 189 -8.64 -10.54 -12.73
N ASP A 190 -8.84 -11.08 -11.53
CA ASP A 190 -10.06 -10.86 -10.75
C ASP A 190 -9.96 -9.60 -9.89
N ILE A 191 -8.75 -9.28 -9.43
CA ILE A 191 -8.47 -8.18 -8.51
C ILE A 191 -7.31 -7.35 -9.08
N PHE A 192 -7.50 -6.05 -9.15
CA PHE A 192 -6.43 -5.07 -9.31
C PHE A 192 -6.30 -4.26 -8.02
N CYS A 193 -5.09 -4.22 -7.45
CA CYS A 193 -4.75 -3.42 -6.28
C CYS A 193 -3.64 -2.44 -6.64
N GLY A 194 -4.03 -1.19 -6.93
CA GLY A 194 -3.15 -0.09 -7.27
C GLY A 194 -2.70 0.70 -6.05
N LEU A 195 -1.39 0.71 -5.81
CA LEU A 195 -0.70 1.48 -4.78
C LEU A 195 0.57 2.09 -5.41
N SER A 196 0.36 2.84 -6.48
CA SER A 196 1.38 3.25 -7.43
C SER A 196 1.18 4.70 -7.88
N VAL A 197 0.98 4.95 -9.17
CA VAL A 197 0.94 6.29 -9.75
C VAL A 197 -0.33 6.51 -10.56
N LYS A 198 -0.74 7.78 -10.63
CA LYS A 198 -1.88 8.26 -11.39
C LYS A 198 -1.93 7.72 -12.82
N GLY A 199 -3.10 7.26 -13.24
CA GLY A 199 -3.41 6.95 -14.65
C GLY A 199 -2.69 5.73 -15.22
N LEU A 200 -2.09 4.89 -14.37
CA LEU A 200 -1.32 3.73 -14.82
C LEU A 200 -2.21 2.58 -15.32
N LEU A 201 -3.43 2.43 -14.80
CA LEU A 201 -4.41 1.45 -15.30
C LEU A 201 -5.31 2.13 -16.33
N THR A 202 -5.10 1.85 -17.61
CA THR A 202 -5.92 2.45 -18.68
C THR A 202 -7.28 1.75 -18.81
N LYS A 203 -8.23 2.39 -19.52
CA LYS A 203 -9.54 1.79 -19.84
C LYS A 203 -9.39 0.48 -20.61
N GLU A 204 -8.44 0.46 -21.56
CA GLU A 204 -8.15 -0.71 -22.38
C GLU A 204 -7.67 -1.86 -21.48
N MET A 205 -6.73 -1.60 -20.58
CA MET A 205 -6.26 -2.59 -19.62
C MET A 205 -7.39 -3.10 -18.71
N ALA A 206 -8.18 -2.20 -18.12
CA ALA A 206 -9.29 -2.55 -17.26
C ALA A 206 -10.35 -3.41 -17.99
N SER A 207 -10.61 -3.14 -19.28
CA SER A 207 -11.55 -3.93 -20.08
C SER A 207 -11.07 -5.37 -20.36
N THR A 208 -9.77 -5.67 -20.18
CA THR A 208 -9.22 -7.02 -20.36
C THR A 208 -9.25 -7.88 -19.10
N MET A 209 -9.67 -7.32 -17.96
CA MET A 209 -9.79 -8.04 -16.70
C MET A 209 -10.87 -9.13 -16.76
N GLY A 210 -10.89 -10.00 -15.74
CA GLY A 210 -11.89 -11.06 -15.63
C GLY A 210 -13.31 -10.49 -15.41
N PRO A 211 -14.35 -11.34 -15.50
CA PRO A 211 -15.73 -10.91 -15.26
C PRO A 211 -15.92 -10.42 -13.83
N ARG A 212 -16.73 -9.36 -13.65
CA ARG A 212 -16.99 -8.70 -12.35
C ARG A 212 -15.70 -8.43 -11.56
N PRO A 213 -14.73 -7.70 -12.14
CA PRO A 213 -13.44 -7.51 -11.49
C PRO A 213 -13.56 -6.56 -10.30
N ILE A 214 -12.63 -6.70 -9.36
CA ILE A 214 -12.48 -5.82 -8.20
C ILE A 214 -11.31 -4.89 -8.49
N ILE A 215 -11.56 -3.58 -8.55
CA ILE A 215 -10.55 -2.57 -8.89
C ILE A 215 -10.39 -1.63 -7.71
N PHE A 216 -9.30 -1.79 -6.96
CA PHE A 216 -8.88 -0.89 -5.91
C PHE A 216 -7.79 0.02 -6.46
N ALA A 217 -8.14 1.26 -6.84
CA ALA A 217 -7.21 2.25 -7.38
C ALA A 217 -6.92 3.31 -6.31
N MET A 218 -5.89 3.06 -5.48
CA MET A 218 -5.69 3.74 -4.20
C MET A 218 -4.52 4.73 -4.21
N ALA A 219 -3.90 5.00 -5.37
CA ALA A 219 -2.95 6.10 -5.47
C ALA A 219 -3.60 7.45 -5.08
N ASN A 220 -2.84 8.26 -4.34
CA ASN A 220 -3.27 9.58 -3.88
C ASN A 220 -2.36 10.68 -4.46
N PRO A 221 -2.90 11.88 -4.77
CA PRO A 221 -4.32 12.25 -4.69
C PRO A 221 -5.16 11.75 -5.88
N ASP A 222 -4.51 11.30 -6.94
CA ASP A 222 -5.13 10.86 -8.18
C ASP A 222 -4.90 9.35 -8.40
N PRO A 223 -5.96 8.56 -8.62
CA PRO A 223 -5.87 7.11 -8.67
C PRO A 223 -5.25 6.58 -9.97
N GLU A 224 -4.88 5.30 -9.97
CA GLU A 224 -4.40 4.57 -11.17
C GLU A 224 -5.40 4.60 -12.33
N ILE A 225 -6.70 4.62 -12.01
CA ILE A 225 -7.81 4.83 -12.93
C ILE A 225 -8.90 5.60 -12.18
N SER A 226 -9.56 6.56 -12.83
CA SER A 226 -10.67 7.27 -12.19
C SER A 226 -11.87 6.34 -12.01
N TYR A 227 -12.70 6.60 -10.99
CA TYR A 227 -13.93 5.82 -10.77
C TYR A 227 -14.84 5.82 -12.02
N PRO A 228 -15.13 6.96 -12.67
CA PRO A 228 -15.92 6.98 -13.91
C PRO A 228 -15.29 6.15 -15.02
N ASP A 229 -13.97 6.25 -15.23
CA ASP A 229 -13.29 5.54 -16.32
C ASP A 229 -13.29 4.02 -16.10
N ALA A 230 -13.10 3.57 -14.85
CA ALA A 230 -13.17 2.15 -14.49
C ALA A 230 -14.58 1.59 -14.72
N ARG A 231 -15.62 2.34 -14.35
CA ARG A 231 -17.02 1.96 -14.54
C ARG A 231 -17.44 1.98 -16.01
N GLU A 232 -16.87 2.88 -16.81
CA GLU A 232 -17.10 2.91 -18.26
C GLU A 232 -16.42 1.71 -18.94
N ALA A 233 -15.16 1.42 -18.59
CA ALA A 233 -14.42 0.29 -19.15
C ALA A 233 -14.99 -1.07 -18.71
N CYS A 234 -15.50 -1.15 -17.48
CA CYS A 234 -16.04 -2.37 -16.91
C CYS A 234 -17.26 -2.07 -16.02
N PRO A 235 -18.48 -2.03 -16.60
CA PRO A 235 -19.71 -1.67 -15.87
C PRO A 235 -20.09 -2.58 -14.70
N ASP A 236 -19.55 -3.80 -14.65
CA ASP A 236 -19.79 -4.74 -13.56
C ASP A 236 -18.67 -4.75 -12.52
N ALA A 237 -17.67 -3.88 -12.64
CA ALA A 237 -16.57 -3.82 -11.70
C ALA A 237 -16.99 -3.21 -10.36
N ILE A 238 -16.52 -3.81 -9.27
CA ILE A 238 -16.54 -3.19 -7.95
C ILE A 238 -15.31 -2.29 -7.88
N VAL A 239 -15.53 -0.98 -7.83
CA VAL A 239 -14.45 0.02 -7.84
C VAL A 239 -14.36 0.69 -6.48
N ALA A 240 -13.14 0.81 -5.97
CA ALA A 240 -12.80 1.47 -4.73
C ALA A 240 -11.58 2.37 -4.93
N THR A 241 -11.52 3.51 -4.23
CA THR A 241 -10.39 4.46 -4.34
C THR A 241 -9.99 5.01 -2.98
N GLY A 242 -8.86 5.71 -2.89
CA GLY A 242 -8.48 6.45 -1.67
C GLY A 242 -9.29 7.72 -1.43
N ARG A 243 -10.08 8.17 -2.42
CA ARG A 243 -10.75 9.47 -2.39
C ARG A 243 -12.12 9.41 -1.74
N SER A 244 -12.51 10.49 -1.07
CA SER A 244 -13.80 10.62 -0.39
C SER A 244 -14.94 11.10 -1.28
N ASP A 245 -14.64 11.61 -2.48
CA ASP A 245 -15.64 12.07 -3.46
C ASP A 245 -16.19 10.93 -4.35
N TYR A 246 -15.65 9.71 -4.22
CA TYR A 246 -16.14 8.51 -4.89
C TYR A 246 -16.69 7.47 -3.90
N PRO A 247 -17.58 6.56 -4.34
CA PRO A 247 -18.01 5.43 -3.52
C PRO A 247 -16.84 4.52 -3.10
N ASN A 248 -17.05 3.74 -2.04
CA ASN A 248 -16.12 2.72 -1.55
C ASN A 248 -14.71 3.29 -1.26
N GLN A 249 -14.65 4.30 -0.39
CA GLN A 249 -13.36 4.85 0.02
C GLN A 249 -12.58 3.82 0.85
N VAL A 250 -11.38 3.44 0.39
CA VAL A 250 -10.40 2.66 1.15
C VAL A 250 -9.43 3.65 1.78
N ASN A 251 -9.57 3.92 3.07
CA ASN A 251 -8.78 4.93 3.77
C ASN A 251 -8.31 4.42 5.13
N ASN A 252 -7.02 4.57 5.39
CA ASN A 252 -6.36 4.14 6.62
C ASN A 252 -6.98 4.75 7.89
N VAL A 253 -7.69 5.90 7.80
CA VAL A 253 -8.39 6.51 8.95
C VAL A 253 -9.44 5.58 9.61
N LEU A 254 -9.87 4.54 8.91
CA LEU A 254 -10.81 3.54 9.43
C LEU A 254 -10.14 2.43 10.25
N GLY A 255 -8.81 2.35 10.22
CA GLY A 255 -8.00 1.28 10.80
C GLY A 255 -7.46 1.56 12.20
#